data_AF-A0A959R3E0-F1
#
_entry.id   AF-A0A959R3E0-F1
#
_cell.length_a   1.000
_cell.length_b   1.000
_cell.length_c   1.000
_cell.angle_alpha   90.00
_cell.angle_beta   90.00
_cell.angle_gamma   90.00
#
_symmetry.space_group_name_H-M   'P 1'
#
loop_
_entity.id
_entity.type
_entity.pdbx_description
1 polymer ?
#
loop_
_entity_poly.entity_id
_entity_poly.type
_entity_poly.pdbx_seq_one_letter_code
_entity_poly.pdbx_strand_id
1 'polypeptide(L)'
;KLLYYVSTEYFTDFKELYQSTNRGITEQVLNLSGNEKINIRNFLNRNIRDENKFYKYDFFFDNCTTRLRDILKKQHDSTFTRQPVMPAGSRFRQAIHQYLNKNNKYWSKLGIDILLGAPCDAVMTAEQMQFLPDNLMKSLDSSKHHDILSSQKLYNITADKNGKPIFTPFIVFALLLIFILFIGQLKNKFAGAFLQGFDGLLFFITGVLGCILIFMWVGTDHQMCKNNFNLLWAWPTHAIMAFFVNNKTNLAKKYFKFTAVLLMAVLISWFFLPQQMNNALLPVVLLLIYRAAKKSITA
;
A
#
# COMPACT_ATOMS: atom_id res chain seq x y z
N LYS A 1 0.82 -12.52 -8.46
CA LYS A 1 -0.53 -11.97 -8.66
C LYS A 1 -1.56 -13.02 -8.29
N LEU A 2 -2.70 -12.62 -7.76
CA LEU A 2 -3.80 -13.53 -7.42
C LEU A 2 -4.69 -13.78 -8.64
N LEU A 3 -5.25 -14.99 -8.73
CA LEU A 3 -6.22 -15.34 -9.75
C LEU A 3 -7.61 -14.85 -9.31
N TYR A 4 -8.17 -13.91 -10.05
CA TYR A 4 -9.52 -13.39 -9.87
C TYR A 4 -10.41 -13.90 -11.00
N TYR A 5 -11.72 -13.76 -10.84
CA TYR A 5 -12.66 -14.02 -11.92
C TYR A 5 -13.76 -12.96 -11.98
N VAL A 6 -14.33 -12.78 -13.17
CA VAL A 6 -15.55 -12.00 -13.35
C VAL A 6 -16.77 -12.87 -13.04
N SER A 7 -17.76 -12.29 -12.37
CA SER A 7 -19.04 -12.91 -12.06
C SER A 7 -20.18 -11.94 -12.37
N THR A 8 -21.40 -12.45 -12.32
CA THR A 8 -22.64 -11.66 -12.46
C THR A 8 -23.42 -11.71 -11.15
N GLU A 9 -24.08 -10.62 -10.79
CA GLU A 9 -25.00 -10.52 -9.66
C GLU A 9 -26.21 -9.69 -10.07
N TYR A 10 -27.34 -9.89 -9.38
CA TYR A 10 -28.49 -9.01 -9.57
C TYR A 10 -28.18 -7.64 -8.98
N PHE A 11 -28.62 -6.58 -9.67
CA PHE A 11 -28.37 -5.22 -9.21
C PHE A 11 -28.99 -4.91 -7.84
N THR A 12 -30.11 -5.54 -7.51
CA THR A 12 -30.76 -5.46 -6.19
C THR A 12 -29.81 -5.92 -5.10
N ASP A 13 -29.20 -7.10 -5.28
CA ASP A 13 -28.32 -7.73 -4.30
C ASP A 13 -27.04 -6.89 -4.11
N PHE A 14 -26.45 -6.41 -5.22
CA PHE A 14 -25.33 -5.47 -5.21
C PHE A 14 -25.66 -4.22 -4.40
N LYS A 15 -26.83 -3.61 -4.67
CA LYS A 15 -27.26 -2.37 -4.03
C LYS A 15 -27.49 -2.58 -2.54
N GLU A 16 -28.14 -3.66 -2.14
CA GLU A 16 -28.38 -4.00 -0.72
C GLU A 16 -27.07 -4.23 0.04
N LEU A 17 -26.10 -4.93 -0.56
CA LEU A 17 -24.77 -5.13 0.03
C LEU A 17 -24.03 -3.80 0.25
N TYR A 18 -24.04 -2.91 -0.75
CA TYR A 18 -23.40 -1.61 -0.65
C TYR A 18 -24.07 -0.72 0.39
N GLN A 19 -25.40 -0.75 0.47
CA GLN A 19 -26.16 -0.02 1.49
C GLN A 19 -25.88 -0.55 2.91
N SER A 20 -25.93 -1.87 3.11
CA SER A 20 -25.68 -2.49 4.43
C SER A 20 -24.24 -2.27 4.94
N THR A 21 -23.28 -2.07 4.02
CA THR A 21 -21.88 -1.76 4.35
C THR A 21 -21.53 -0.27 4.28
N ASN A 22 -22.55 0.61 4.14
CA ASN A 22 -22.40 2.06 4.06
C ASN A 22 -21.43 2.53 2.96
N ARG A 23 -21.51 1.91 1.77
CA ARG A 23 -20.69 2.21 0.59
C ARG A 23 -21.53 2.96 -0.45
N GLY A 24 -21.07 4.13 -0.85
CA GLY A 24 -21.79 4.99 -1.80
C GLY A 24 -21.93 4.34 -3.17
N ILE A 25 -23.02 4.67 -3.85
CA ILE A 25 -23.28 4.25 -5.23
C ILE A 25 -23.59 5.51 -6.07
N THR A 26 -22.81 5.69 -7.13
CA THR A 26 -23.05 6.69 -8.18
C THR A 26 -23.20 5.96 -9.50
N GLU A 27 -24.22 6.33 -10.27
CA GLU A 27 -24.49 5.81 -11.60
C GLU A 27 -24.22 6.90 -12.65
N GLN A 28 -23.50 6.54 -13.71
CA GLN A 28 -23.33 7.33 -14.93
C GLN A 28 -23.98 6.56 -16.08
N VAL A 29 -25.03 7.14 -16.68
CA VAL A 29 -25.70 6.56 -17.84
C VAL A 29 -24.96 6.99 -19.10
N LEU A 30 -24.32 6.03 -19.76
CA LEU A 30 -23.54 6.29 -20.97
C LEU A 30 -24.42 6.45 -22.23
N ASN A 31 -24.09 7.41 -23.08
CA ASN A 31 -24.72 7.62 -24.39
C ASN A 31 -24.15 6.68 -25.46
N LEU A 32 -24.42 5.39 -25.28
CA LEU A 32 -23.99 4.35 -26.21
C LEU A 32 -25.03 4.14 -27.31
N SER A 33 -24.58 4.03 -28.55
CA SER A 33 -25.38 3.56 -29.67
C SER A 33 -25.81 2.10 -29.49
N GLY A 34 -26.82 1.67 -30.26
CA GLY A 34 -27.31 0.29 -30.22
C GLY A 34 -26.22 -0.73 -30.52
N ASN A 35 -25.34 -0.45 -31.49
CA ASN A 35 -24.25 -1.34 -31.86
C ASN A 35 -23.21 -1.48 -30.73
N GLU A 36 -22.85 -0.37 -30.08
CA GLU A 36 -21.89 -0.38 -28.97
C GLU A 36 -22.45 -1.17 -27.78
N LYS A 37 -23.74 -1.01 -27.45
CA LYS A 37 -24.42 -1.80 -26.41
C LYS A 37 -24.38 -3.30 -26.72
N ILE A 38 -24.65 -3.69 -27.96
CA ILE A 38 -24.58 -5.10 -28.39
C ILE A 38 -23.16 -5.64 -28.28
N ASN A 39 -22.16 -4.89 -28.74
CA ASN A 39 -20.76 -5.29 -28.69
C ASN A 39 -20.26 -5.48 -27.26
N ILE A 40 -20.58 -4.54 -26.36
CA ILE A 40 -20.24 -4.64 -24.94
C ILE A 40 -20.93 -5.84 -24.30
N ARG A 41 -22.24 -6.06 -24.56
CA ARG A 41 -22.95 -7.22 -24.04
C ARG A 41 -22.33 -8.54 -24.51
N ASN A 42 -22.02 -8.66 -25.80
CA ASN A 42 -21.38 -9.86 -26.36
C ASN A 42 -19.98 -10.08 -25.76
N PHE A 43 -19.21 -9.00 -25.58
CA PHE A 43 -17.93 -9.07 -24.90
C PHE A 43 -18.08 -9.58 -23.46
N LEU A 44 -18.98 -9.01 -22.66
CA LEU A 44 -19.23 -9.44 -21.28
C LEU A 44 -19.71 -10.89 -21.21
N ASN A 45 -20.70 -11.28 -22.03
CA ASN A 45 -21.23 -12.65 -22.08
C ASN A 45 -20.18 -13.70 -22.46
N ARG A 46 -19.21 -13.34 -23.31
CA ARG A 46 -18.07 -14.22 -23.62
C ARG A 46 -17.11 -14.31 -22.43
N ASN A 47 -16.82 -13.18 -21.77
CA ASN A 47 -15.85 -13.12 -20.67
C ASN A 47 -16.35 -13.83 -19.40
N ILE A 48 -17.66 -13.94 -19.16
CA ILE A 48 -18.19 -14.66 -17.98
C ILE A 48 -18.16 -16.19 -18.11
N ARG A 49 -17.88 -16.73 -19.29
CA ARG A 49 -17.76 -18.19 -19.50
C ARG A 49 -16.56 -18.75 -18.75
N ASP A 50 -16.65 -20.00 -18.31
CA ASP A 50 -15.63 -20.63 -17.47
C ASP A 50 -14.23 -20.60 -18.10
N GLU A 51 -14.14 -20.74 -19.42
CA GLU A 51 -12.89 -20.70 -20.17
C GLU A 51 -12.26 -19.28 -20.26
N ASN A 52 -13.02 -18.21 -19.98
CA ASN A 52 -12.56 -16.82 -20.14
C ASN A 52 -12.59 -15.98 -18.86
N LYS A 53 -13.30 -16.42 -17.80
CA LYS A 53 -13.61 -15.55 -16.65
C LYS A 53 -12.43 -15.21 -15.76
N PHE A 54 -11.38 -16.03 -15.76
CA PHE A 54 -10.25 -15.90 -14.86
C PHE A 54 -9.18 -14.95 -15.39
N TYR A 55 -8.58 -14.15 -14.50
CA TYR A 55 -7.47 -13.25 -14.83
C TYR A 55 -6.53 -13.01 -13.65
N LYS A 56 -5.29 -12.64 -13.94
CA LYS A 56 -4.29 -12.28 -12.93
C LYS A 56 -4.47 -10.83 -12.50
N TYR A 57 -5.10 -10.61 -11.35
CA TYR A 57 -5.39 -9.28 -10.85
C TYR A 57 -4.13 -8.44 -10.62
N ASP A 58 -4.16 -7.19 -11.08
CA ASP A 58 -3.15 -6.17 -10.81
C ASP A 58 -3.84 -4.87 -10.38
N PHE A 59 -3.60 -4.45 -9.14
CA PHE A 59 -4.27 -3.30 -8.55
C PHE A 59 -4.13 -2.00 -9.35
N PHE A 60 -3.05 -1.81 -10.10
CA PHE A 60 -2.79 -0.57 -10.84
C PHE A 60 -3.10 -0.68 -12.33
N PHE A 61 -2.93 -1.86 -12.92
CA PHE A 61 -2.94 -2.02 -14.37
C PHE A 61 -4.01 -2.98 -14.91
N ASP A 62 -4.56 -3.88 -14.08
CA ASP A 62 -5.58 -4.85 -14.49
C ASP A 62 -6.53 -5.13 -13.32
N ASN A 63 -7.40 -4.15 -13.05
CA ASN A 63 -8.40 -4.17 -11.99
C ASN A 63 -9.81 -3.91 -12.57
N CYS A 64 -10.84 -3.90 -11.71
CA CYS A 64 -12.23 -3.68 -12.15
C CYS A 64 -12.45 -2.36 -12.90
N THR A 65 -11.77 -1.29 -12.49
CA THR A 65 -11.85 0.03 -13.13
C THR A 65 -11.10 0.08 -14.45
N THR A 66 -9.86 -0.43 -14.51
CA THR A 66 -9.09 -0.43 -15.76
C THR A 66 -9.72 -1.33 -16.80
N ARG A 67 -10.31 -2.46 -16.41
CA ARG A 67 -11.08 -3.31 -17.33
C ARG A 67 -12.30 -2.61 -17.90
N LEU A 68 -13.07 -1.90 -17.07
CA LEU A 68 -14.20 -1.09 -17.55
C LEU A 68 -13.70 -0.01 -18.52
N ARG A 69 -12.66 0.74 -18.15
CA ARG A 69 -12.02 1.73 -19.01
C ARG A 69 -11.63 1.13 -20.36
N ASP A 70 -10.97 -0.02 -20.37
CA ASP A 70 -10.45 -0.64 -21.59
C ASP A 70 -11.57 -1.17 -22.50
N ILE A 71 -12.69 -1.63 -21.91
CA ILE A 71 -13.91 -1.95 -22.66
C ILE A 71 -14.46 -0.69 -23.35
N LEU A 72 -14.60 0.42 -22.61
CA LEU A 72 -15.12 1.67 -23.16
C LEU A 72 -14.18 2.24 -24.24
N LYS A 73 -12.87 2.26 -23.97
CA LYS A 73 -11.84 2.69 -24.93
C LYS A 73 -11.89 1.91 -26.24
N LYS A 74 -12.23 0.62 -26.20
CA LYS A 74 -12.32 -0.25 -27.37
C LYS A 74 -13.64 -0.11 -28.12
N GLN A 75 -14.73 0.14 -27.41
CA GLN A 75 -16.09 0.04 -27.97
C GLN A 75 -16.77 1.39 -28.15
N HIS A 76 -16.23 2.49 -27.63
CA HIS A 76 -16.85 3.81 -27.64
C HIS A 76 -15.80 4.89 -27.98
N ASP A 77 -15.64 5.90 -27.13
CA ASP A 77 -14.60 6.91 -27.25
C ASP A 77 -13.37 6.56 -26.38
N SER A 78 -12.18 6.99 -26.83
CA SER A 78 -10.94 6.93 -26.05
C SER A 78 -10.40 8.31 -25.65
N THR A 79 -10.99 9.42 -26.12
CA THR A 79 -10.47 10.75 -25.81
C THR A 79 -10.56 11.08 -24.33
N PHE A 80 -11.57 10.53 -23.63
CA PHE A 80 -11.69 10.63 -22.18
C PHE A 80 -10.45 10.10 -21.45
N THR A 81 -9.69 9.14 -22.01
CA THR A 81 -8.50 8.59 -21.34
C THR A 81 -7.29 9.53 -21.35
N ARG A 82 -7.36 10.59 -22.15
CA ARG A 82 -6.26 11.54 -22.38
C ARG A 82 -6.35 12.76 -21.45
N GLN A 83 -7.50 12.98 -20.81
CA GLN A 83 -7.71 14.11 -19.92
C GLN A 83 -7.15 13.79 -18.52
N PRO A 84 -6.27 14.64 -17.97
CA PRO A 84 -5.76 14.45 -16.62
C PRO A 84 -6.85 14.75 -15.58
N VAL A 85 -7.10 13.80 -14.70
CA VAL A 85 -8.08 13.91 -13.59
C VAL A 85 -7.43 14.17 -12.23
N MET A 86 -6.11 14.29 -12.23
CA MET A 86 -5.28 14.66 -11.09
C MET A 86 -4.23 15.68 -11.53
N PRO A 87 -3.65 16.47 -10.60
CA PRO A 87 -2.59 17.42 -10.92
C PRO A 87 -1.41 16.75 -11.64
N ALA A 88 -0.76 17.50 -12.54
CA ALA A 88 0.45 17.07 -13.21
C ALA A 88 1.53 16.65 -12.20
N GLY A 89 2.25 15.55 -12.48
CA GLY A 89 3.26 15.01 -11.58
C GLY A 89 2.72 14.10 -10.46
N SER A 90 1.41 13.86 -10.40
CA SER A 90 0.82 12.92 -9.43
C SER A 90 1.38 11.51 -9.58
N ARG A 91 1.78 10.89 -8.46
CA ARG A 91 2.34 9.53 -8.39
C ARG A 91 1.31 8.51 -7.92
N PHE A 92 1.51 7.22 -8.24
CA PHE A 92 0.61 6.15 -7.81
C PHE A 92 0.42 6.10 -6.28
N ARG A 93 1.51 6.23 -5.52
CA ARG A 93 1.48 6.25 -4.04
C ARG A 93 0.66 7.41 -3.50
N GLN A 94 0.79 8.59 -4.10
CA GLN A 94 0.04 9.78 -3.71
C GLN A 94 -1.46 9.58 -3.95
N ALA A 95 -1.83 8.96 -5.07
CA ALA A 95 -3.23 8.66 -5.37
C ALA A 95 -3.85 7.71 -4.33
N ILE A 96 -3.13 6.67 -3.90
CA ILE A 96 -3.57 5.80 -2.80
C ILE A 96 -3.67 6.60 -1.47
N HIS A 97 -2.65 7.41 -1.17
CA HIS A 97 -2.61 8.19 0.07
C HIS A 97 -3.78 9.16 0.21
N GLN A 98 -4.30 9.73 -0.89
CA GLN A 98 -5.48 10.60 -0.85
C GLN A 98 -6.67 9.90 -0.17
N TYR A 99 -6.95 8.64 -0.54
CA TYR A 99 -8.04 7.87 0.06
C TYR A 99 -7.74 7.45 1.50
N LEU A 100 -6.52 6.98 1.76
CA LEU A 100 -6.15 6.51 3.10
C LEU A 100 -6.12 7.65 4.13
N ASN A 101 -5.59 8.82 3.75
CA ASN A 101 -5.54 9.99 4.62
C ASN A 101 -6.95 10.55 4.85
N LYS A 102 -7.77 10.67 3.80
CA LYS A 102 -9.16 11.16 3.91
C LYS A 102 -9.99 10.32 4.89
N ASN A 103 -9.75 9.00 4.93
CA ASN A 103 -10.49 8.05 5.77
C ASN A 103 -9.73 7.63 7.04
N ASN A 104 -8.69 8.36 7.45
CA ASN A 104 -7.90 8.10 8.65
C ASN A 104 -7.32 6.67 8.76
N LYS A 105 -7.02 6.00 7.64
CA LYS A 105 -6.53 4.61 7.60
C LYS A 105 -5.02 4.51 7.77
N TYR A 106 -4.49 5.09 8.85
CA TYR A 106 -3.04 5.24 9.06
C TYR A 106 -2.30 3.89 9.22
N TRP A 107 -2.93 2.89 9.85
CA TRP A 107 -2.36 1.54 9.97
C TRP A 107 -2.33 0.79 8.62
N SER A 108 -3.41 0.87 7.85
CA SER A 108 -3.44 0.32 6.48
C SER A 108 -2.39 1.01 5.61
N LYS A 109 -2.25 2.33 5.72
CA LYS A 109 -1.22 3.10 5.02
C LYS A 109 0.19 2.62 5.35
N LEU A 110 0.49 2.38 6.61
CA LEU A 110 1.78 1.81 7.01
C LEU A 110 2.03 0.46 6.32
N GLY A 111 1.09 -0.48 6.41
CA GLY A 111 1.25 -1.82 5.81
C GLY A 111 1.42 -1.76 4.29
N ILE A 112 0.62 -0.93 3.62
CA ILE A 112 0.71 -0.70 2.17
C ILE A 112 2.06 -0.09 1.80
N ASP A 113 2.53 0.92 2.54
CA ASP A 113 3.81 1.58 2.26
C ASP A 113 5.03 0.70 2.56
N ILE A 114 4.90 -0.25 3.48
CA ILE A 114 5.94 -1.27 3.73
C ILE A 114 6.03 -2.23 2.54
N LEU A 115 4.89 -2.71 2.00
CA LEU A 115 4.86 -3.70 0.92
C LEU A 115 5.17 -3.12 -0.47
N LEU A 116 4.72 -1.90 -0.75
CA LEU A 116 4.91 -1.24 -2.05
C LEU A 116 6.28 -0.56 -2.15
N GLY A 117 7.01 -0.82 -3.22
CA GLY A 117 8.36 -0.30 -3.47
C GLY A 117 8.40 0.99 -4.30
N ALA A 118 9.59 1.33 -4.79
CA ALA A 118 9.84 2.53 -5.60
C ALA A 118 8.98 2.68 -6.87
N PRO A 119 8.51 1.62 -7.56
CA PRO A 119 7.65 1.79 -8.74
C PRO A 119 6.35 2.55 -8.47
N CYS A 120 5.82 2.52 -7.24
CA CYS A 120 4.65 3.31 -6.86
C CYS A 120 4.93 4.82 -6.78
N ASP A 121 6.20 5.22 -6.80
CA ASP A 121 6.60 6.62 -6.81
C ASP A 121 6.82 7.14 -8.24
N ALA A 122 6.48 6.37 -9.27
CA ALA A 122 6.44 6.85 -10.66
C ALA A 122 5.28 7.82 -10.90
N VAL A 123 5.52 8.83 -11.75
CA VAL A 123 4.49 9.78 -12.21
C VAL A 123 3.52 9.06 -13.14
N MET A 124 2.22 9.23 -12.90
CA MET A 124 1.17 8.61 -13.70
C MET A 124 0.89 9.42 -14.97
N THR A 125 0.61 8.71 -16.05
CA THR A 125 -0.09 9.27 -17.22
C THR A 125 -1.57 9.51 -16.92
N ALA A 126 -2.26 10.31 -17.74
CA ALA A 126 -3.70 10.55 -17.62
C ALA A 126 -4.52 9.25 -17.58
N GLU A 127 -4.19 8.29 -18.45
CA GLU A 127 -4.85 6.98 -18.50
C GLU A 127 -4.57 6.14 -17.24
N GLN A 128 -3.33 6.20 -16.72
CA GLN A 128 -2.96 5.49 -15.50
C GLN A 128 -3.66 6.04 -14.26
N MET A 129 -3.97 7.34 -14.19
CA MET A 129 -4.75 7.91 -13.06
C MET A 129 -6.10 7.23 -12.88
N GLN A 130 -6.65 6.63 -13.94
CA GLN A 130 -7.99 6.01 -13.98
C GLN A 130 -8.01 4.58 -13.44
N PHE A 131 -6.92 4.11 -12.81
CA PHE A 131 -6.96 2.86 -12.03
C PHE A 131 -7.92 2.96 -10.83
N LEU A 132 -8.26 4.18 -10.41
CA LEU A 132 -9.21 4.48 -9.34
C LEU A 132 -10.60 4.78 -9.93
N PRO A 133 -11.69 4.20 -9.35
CA PRO A 133 -13.04 4.38 -9.85
C PRO A 133 -13.47 5.85 -10.02
N ASP A 134 -13.24 6.69 -9.00
CA ASP A 134 -13.66 8.10 -9.06
C ASP A 134 -12.90 8.88 -10.13
N ASN A 135 -11.67 8.47 -10.44
CA ASN A 135 -10.86 9.10 -11.46
C ASN A 135 -11.36 8.73 -12.86
N LEU A 136 -11.74 7.45 -13.10
CA LEU A 136 -12.41 7.07 -14.34
C LEU A 136 -13.73 7.83 -14.51
N MET A 137 -14.54 7.91 -13.45
CA MET A 137 -15.81 8.65 -13.42
C MET A 137 -15.61 10.12 -13.85
N LYS A 138 -14.67 10.83 -13.21
CA LYS A 138 -14.31 12.21 -13.56
C LYS A 138 -13.79 12.34 -14.99
N SER A 139 -13.04 11.34 -15.47
CA SER A 139 -12.50 11.34 -16.83
C SER A 139 -13.62 11.32 -17.86
N LEU A 140 -14.62 10.47 -17.63
CA LEU A 140 -15.82 10.37 -18.46
C LEU A 140 -16.64 11.66 -18.39
N ASP A 141 -16.81 12.26 -17.21
CA ASP A 141 -17.51 13.55 -17.03
C ASP A 141 -16.79 14.70 -17.78
N SER A 142 -15.47 14.60 -17.95
CA SER A 142 -14.66 15.62 -18.64
C SER A 142 -14.64 15.50 -20.16
N SER A 143 -15.26 14.44 -20.72
CA SER A 143 -15.30 14.22 -22.16
C SER A 143 -16.09 15.34 -22.85
N LYS A 144 -15.58 15.83 -24.00
CA LYS A 144 -16.27 16.83 -24.83
C LYS A 144 -17.48 16.25 -25.56
N HIS A 145 -17.58 14.93 -25.63
CA HIS A 145 -18.73 14.25 -26.19
C HIS A 145 -19.84 14.19 -25.12
N HIS A 146 -21.10 14.14 -25.57
CA HIS A 146 -22.25 13.85 -24.71
C HIS A 146 -22.23 12.36 -24.30
N ASP A 147 -21.12 11.87 -23.74
CA ASP A 147 -20.91 10.46 -23.39
C ASP A 147 -21.73 10.08 -22.16
N ILE A 148 -22.11 11.07 -21.33
CA ILE A 148 -22.96 10.89 -20.15
C ILE A 148 -24.33 11.55 -20.40
N LEU A 149 -25.39 10.73 -20.42
CA LEU A 149 -26.77 11.20 -20.50
C LEU A 149 -27.29 11.70 -19.14
N SER A 150 -26.89 11.03 -18.06
CA SER A 150 -27.23 11.41 -16.70
C SER A 150 -26.22 10.87 -15.69
N SER A 151 -26.08 11.55 -14.56
CA SER A 151 -25.27 11.12 -13.43
C SER A 151 -26.10 11.28 -12.16
N GLN A 152 -26.30 10.19 -11.41
CA GLN A 152 -27.13 10.19 -10.21
C GLN A 152 -26.50 9.40 -9.08
N LYS A 153 -26.67 9.91 -7.85
CA LYS A 153 -26.20 9.22 -6.65
C LYS A 153 -27.32 8.35 -6.09
N LEU A 154 -27.23 7.05 -6.34
CA LEU A 154 -28.23 6.06 -5.92
C LEU A 154 -28.19 5.76 -4.43
N TYR A 155 -27.04 5.99 -3.79
CA TYR A 155 -26.92 5.87 -2.33
C TYR A 155 -25.84 6.80 -1.77
N ASN A 156 -26.20 7.52 -0.70
CA ASN A 156 -25.32 8.40 0.05
C ASN A 156 -24.72 7.65 1.25
N ILE A 157 -23.41 7.76 1.40
CA ILE A 157 -22.71 7.30 2.60
C ILE A 157 -23.19 8.17 3.78
N THR A 158 -23.59 7.52 4.86
CA THR A 158 -23.80 8.21 6.15
C THR A 158 -22.45 8.60 6.72
N ALA A 159 -22.33 9.86 7.16
CA ALA A 159 -21.05 10.37 7.67
C ALA A 159 -20.54 9.49 8.81
N ASP A 160 -19.31 8.98 8.64
CA ASP A 160 -18.63 8.27 9.70
C ASP A 160 -18.36 9.26 10.83
N LYS A 161 -19.01 9.04 11.99
CA LYS A 161 -18.85 9.89 13.18
C LYS A 161 -17.55 9.60 13.93
N ASN A 162 -16.76 8.62 13.49
CA ASN A 162 -15.50 8.30 14.12
C ASN A 162 -14.50 9.45 13.95
N GLY A 163 -14.10 10.03 15.08
CA GLY A 163 -13.05 11.04 15.11
C GLY A 163 -11.71 10.51 14.60
N LYS A 164 -10.74 11.42 14.42
CA LYS A 164 -9.38 11.02 14.05
C LYS A 164 -8.82 10.07 15.12
N PRO A 165 -8.28 8.89 14.75
CA PRO A 165 -7.72 7.96 15.72
C PRO A 165 -6.49 8.59 16.39
N ILE A 166 -6.46 8.55 17.72
CA ILE A 166 -5.34 9.06 18.52
C ILE A 166 -4.14 8.12 18.41
N PHE A 167 -4.37 6.80 18.34
CA PHE A 167 -3.32 5.78 18.21
C PHE A 167 -2.93 5.54 16.76
N THR A 168 -2.23 6.52 16.19
CA THR A 168 -1.57 6.37 14.88
C THR A 168 -0.28 5.55 15.02
N PRO A 169 0.22 4.90 13.95
CA PRO A 169 1.43 4.10 14.05
C PRO A 169 2.65 4.90 14.51
N PHE A 170 2.80 6.17 14.07
CA PHE A 170 3.88 7.04 14.53
C PHE A 170 3.84 7.23 16.05
N ILE A 171 2.66 7.53 16.62
CA ILE A 171 2.50 7.73 18.07
C ILE A 171 2.83 6.45 18.82
N VAL A 172 2.32 5.30 18.37
CA VAL A 172 2.57 4.00 19.02
C VAL A 172 4.06 3.66 19.01
N PHE A 173 4.75 3.83 17.86
CA PHE A 173 6.18 3.55 17.79
C PHE A 173 7.03 4.58 18.53
N ALA A 174 6.62 5.85 18.59
CA ALA A 174 7.29 6.86 19.40
C ALA A 174 7.17 6.57 20.90
N LEU A 175 5.98 6.19 21.37
CA LEU A 175 5.78 5.77 22.76
C LEU A 175 6.59 4.51 23.10
N LEU A 176 6.64 3.54 22.19
CA LEU A 176 7.50 2.36 22.35
C LEU A 176 8.98 2.74 22.43
N LEU A 177 9.46 3.64 21.56
CA LEU A 177 10.83 4.14 21.61
C LEU A 177 11.14 4.80 22.96
N ILE A 178 10.29 5.70 23.43
CA ILE A 178 10.46 6.37 24.74
C ILE A 178 10.47 5.34 25.87
N PHE A 179 9.55 4.38 25.86
CA PHE A 179 9.50 3.31 26.84
C PHE A 179 10.79 2.50 26.88
N ILE A 180 11.31 2.08 25.72
CA ILE A 180 12.56 1.28 25.66
C ILE A 180 13.79 2.11 26.04
N LEU A 181 13.81 3.41 25.72
CA LEU A 181 14.85 4.32 26.20
C LEU A 181 14.85 4.42 27.73
N PHE A 182 13.66 4.57 28.35
CA PHE A 182 13.49 4.61 29.80
C PHE A 182 13.93 3.31 30.47
N ILE A 183 13.45 2.16 30.00
CA ILE A 183 13.87 0.85 30.54
C ILE A 183 15.38 0.67 30.38
N GLY A 184 15.98 1.19 29.31
CA GLY A 184 17.43 1.19 29.09
C GLY A 184 18.25 1.96 30.12
N GLN A 185 17.66 2.88 30.90
CA GLN A 185 18.32 3.58 32.00
C GLN A 185 18.27 2.79 33.32
N LEU A 186 17.36 1.83 33.44
CA LEU A 186 17.22 1.02 34.64
C LEU A 186 18.36 -0.01 34.73
N LYS A 187 19.21 0.11 35.75
CA LYS A 187 20.38 -0.77 35.95
C LYS A 187 20.07 -2.07 36.70
N ASN A 188 18.80 -2.49 36.74
CA ASN A 188 18.39 -3.70 37.46
C ASN A 188 18.37 -4.94 36.54
N LYS A 189 18.45 -6.13 37.14
CA LYS A 189 18.52 -7.41 36.40
C LYS A 189 17.26 -7.66 35.56
N PHE A 190 16.09 -7.23 36.04
CA PHE A 190 14.81 -7.41 35.35
C PHE A 190 14.74 -6.63 34.03
N ALA A 191 15.10 -5.33 34.06
CA ALA A 191 15.19 -4.49 32.88
C ALA A 191 16.20 -5.04 31.86
N GLY A 192 17.33 -5.54 32.34
CA GLY A 192 18.32 -6.22 31.49
C GLY A 192 17.74 -7.44 30.77
N ALA A 193 17.09 -8.34 31.51
CA ALA A 193 16.47 -9.55 30.94
C ALA A 193 15.33 -9.22 29.95
N PHE A 194 14.46 -8.27 30.31
CA PHE A 194 13.40 -7.79 29.43
C PHE A 194 13.96 -7.24 28.10
N LEU A 195 14.97 -6.37 28.18
CA LEU A 195 15.58 -5.78 27.00
C LEU A 195 16.26 -6.82 26.11
N GLN A 196 16.86 -7.86 26.68
CA GLN A 196 17.44 -8.96 25.90
C GLN A 196 16.37 -9.72 25.11
N GLY A 197 15.25 -10.07 25.74
CA GLY A 197 14.12 -10.71 25.05
C GLY A 197 13.51 -9.80 23.99
N PHE A 198 13.35 -8.52 24.33
CA PHE A 198 12.87 -7.49 23.40
C PHE A 198 13.77 -7.36 22.17
N ASP A 199 15.09 -7.31 22.35
CA ASP A 199 16.05 -7.21 21.24
C ASP A 199 15.94 -8.41 20.30
N GLY A 200 15.86 -9.63 20.85
CA GLY A 200 15.65 -10.84 20.07
C GLY A 200 14.37 -10.75 19.23
N LEU A 201 13.24 -10.38 19.86
CA LEU A 201 11.96 -10.24 19.16
C LEU A 201 11.99 -9.13 18.10
N LEU A 202 12.54 -7.96 18.42
CA LEU A 202 12.63 -6.80 17.54
C LEU A 202 13.41 -7.12 16.26
N PHE A 203 14.61 -7.67 16.39
CA PHE A 203 15.42 -8.04 15.22
C PHE A 203 14.81 -9.23 14.47
N PHE A 204 14.18 -10.17 15.16
CA PHE A 204 13.54 -11.31 14.51
C PHE A 204 12.38 -10.85 13.60
N ILE A 205 11.44 -10.06 14.13
CA ILE A 205 10.32 -9.52 13.35
C ILE A 205 10.83 -8.66 12.18
N THR A 206 11.83 -7.82 12.44
CA THR A 206 12.44 -6.96 11.40
C THR A 206 13.07 -7.79 10.28
N GLY A 207 13.76 -8.88 10.61
CA GLY A 207 14.34 -9.78 9.61
C GLY A 207 13.30 -10.61 8.86
N VAL A 208 12.27 -11.11 9.55
CA VAL A 208 11.15 -11.82 8.90
C VAL A 208 10.43 -10.90 7.92
N LEU A 209 10.22 -9.64 8.29
CA LEU A 209 9.69 -8.63 7.37
C LEU A 209 10.60 -8.49 6.14
N GLY A 210 11.91 -8.43 6.34
CA GLY A 210 12.89 -8.46 5.24
C GLY A 210 12.73 -9.65 4.30
N CYS A 211 12.57 -10.86 4.84
CA CYS A 211 12.30 -12.06 4.06
C CYS A 211 11.01 -11.93 3.23
N ILE A 212 9.93 -11.41 3.84
CA ILE A 212 8.66 -11.15 3.14
C ILE A 212 8.87 -10.16 1.99
N LEU A 213 9.61 -9.07 2.22
CA LEU A 213 9.86 -8.05 1.20
C LEU A 213 10.69 -8.59 0.02
N ILE A 214 11.71 -9.42 0.30
CA ILE A 214 12.46 -10.12 -0.77
C ILE A 214 11.52 -11.04 -1.53
N PHE A 215 10.72 -11.86 -0.83
CA PHE A 215 9.76 -12.74 -1.48
C PHE A 215 8.77 -11.97 -2.36
N MET A 216 8.25 -10.83 -1.90
CA MET A 216 7.37 -9.98 -2.70
C MET A 216 8.06 -9.40 -3.93
N TRP A 217 9.33 -9.02 -3.82
CA TRP A 217 10.13 -8.52 -4.94
C TRP A 217 10.38 -9.60 -6.00
N VAL A 218 10.97 -10.74 -5.59
CA VAL A 218 11.50 -11.74 -6.56
C VAL A 218 10.63 -12.98 -6.72
N GLY A 219 9.85 -13.33 -5.70
CA GLY A 219 9.01 -14.53 -5.65
C GLY A 219 7.57 -14.33 -6.12
N THR A 220 7.17 -13.10 -6.49
CA THR A 220 5.81 -12.82 -6.96
C THR A 220 5.77 -11.93 -8.20
N ASP A 221 4.70 -12.07 -9.00
CA ASP A 221 4.42 -11.20 -10.15
C ASP A 221 4.00 -9.75 -9.77
N HIS A 222 4.17 -9.30 -8.53
CA HIS A 222 3.78 -7.95 -8.09
C HIS A 222 4.88 -6.93 -8.41
N GLN A 223 4.86 -6.38 -9.62
CA GLN A 223 5.86 -5.42 -10.08
C GLN A 223 6.00 -4.19 -9.16
N MET A 224 4.90 -3.77 -8.54
CA MET A 224 4.86 -2.61 -7.64
C MET A 224 5.54 -2.83 -6.29
N CYS A 225 5.90 -4.08 -5.95
CA CYS A 225 6.66 -4.41 -4.75
C CYS A 225 8.18 -4.47 -4.99
N LYS A 226 8.64 -4.31 -6.23
CA LYS A 226 10.07 -4.34 -6.57
C LYS A 226 10.81 -3.09 -6.10
N ASN A 227 12.13 -3.18 -6.00
CA ASN A 227 13.01 -2.07 -5.58
C ASN A 227 12.51 -1.44 -4.27
N ASN A 228 12.19 -2.27 -3.27
CA ASN A 228 11.60 -1.82 -2.03
C ASN A 228 12.70 -1.41 -1.02
N PHE A 229 12.84 -0.11 -0.83
CA PHE A 229 13.85 0.50 0.05
C PHE A 229 13.59 0.25 1.54
N ASN A 230 12.44 -0.32 1.93
CA ASN A 230 12.26 -0.84 3.29
C ASN A 230 13.25 -1.95 3.64
N LEU A 231 13.85 -2.63 2.66
CA LEU A 231 14.92 -3.60 2.89
C LEU A 231 16.20 -3.00 3.48
N LEU A 232 16.40 -1.68 3.37
CA LEU A 232 17.55 -1.01 3.98
C LEU A 232 17.53 -1.06 5.52
N TRP A 233 16.33 -1.09 6.12
CA TRP A 233 16.17 -1.20 7.56
C TRP A 233 15.63 -2.56 8.01
N ALA A 234 14.85 -3.22 7.16
CA ALA A 234 14.35 -4.57 7.36
C ALA A 234 15.22 -5.60 6.63
N TRP A 235 16.50 -5.71 6.99
CA TRP A 235 17.40 -6.69 6.35
C TRP A 235 17.06 -8.13 6.82
N PRO A 236 16.80 -9.10 5.92
CA PRO A 236 16.55 -10.50 6.26
C PRO A 236 17.51 -11.15 7.27
N THR A 237 18.79 -10.80 7.26
CA THR A 237 19.81 -11.38 8.15
C THR A 237 19.56 -11.05 9.63
N HIS A 238 18.74 -10.03 9.94
CA HIS A 238 18.28 -9.78 11.30
C HIS A 238 17.51 -10.96 11.90
N ALA A 239 16.84 -11.78 11.07
CA ALA A 239 16.10 -12.95 11.56
C ALA A 239 17.04 -13.99 12.19
N ILE A 240 18.23 -14.17 11.61
CA ILE A 240 19.26 -15.07 12.15
C ILE A 240 19.97 -14.40 13.32
N MET A 241 20.39 -13.13 13.14
CA MET A 241 21.16 -12.41 14.15
C MET A 241 20.36 -12.10 15.43
N ALA A 242 19.03 -12.16 15.38
CA ALA A 242 18.14 -12.11 16.53
C ALA A 242 18.47 -13.15 17.61
N PHE A 243 18.91 -14.35 17.21
CA PHE A 243 19.29 -15.41 18.17
C PHE A 243 20.69 -15.19 18.77
N PHE A 244 21.46 -14.25 18.19
CA PHE A 244 22.82 -13.92 18.61
C PHE A 244 22.91 -12.54 19.28
N VAL A 245 21.78 -11.93 19.66
CA VAL A 245 21.74 -10.63 20.36
C VAL A 245 22.45 -10.63 21.71
N ASN A 246 22.73 -11.80 22.29
CA ASN A 246 23.47 -11.95 23.55
C ASN A 246 24.84 -12.62 23.35
N ASN A 247 25.23 -12.88 22.10
CA ASN A 247 26.47 -13.55 21.79
C ASN A 247 27.64 -12.54 21.88
N LYS A 248 28.66 -12.86 22.69
CA LYS A 248 29.82 -11.99 22.94
C LYS A 248 30.88 -11.98 21.84
N THR A 249 30.67 -12.76 20.78
CA THR A 249 31.62 -12.88 19.68
C THR A 249 31.85 -11.55 18.94
N ASN A 250 33.06 -11.39 18.41
CA ASN A 250 33.42 -10.24 17.58
C ASN A 250 32.53 -10.11 16.33
N LEU A 251 32.01 -11.23 15.80
CA LEU A 251 31.10 -11.23 14.66
C LEU A 251 29.77 -10.52 15.00
N ALA A 252 29.13 -10.90 16.11
CA ALA A 252 27.88 -10.27 16.55
C ALA A 252 28.08 -8.77 16.82
N LYS A 253 29.17 -8.38 17.48
CA LYS A 253 29.53 -6.97 17.71
C LYS A 253 29.66 -6.18 16.42
N LYS A 254 30.43 -6.71 15.46
CA LYS A 254 30.63 -6.09 14.15
C LYS A 254 29.31 -5.96 13.39
N TYR A 255 28.46 -6.99 13.43
CA TYR A 255 27.14 -6.96 12.80
C TYR A 255 26.25 -5.85 13.35
N PHE A 256 26.09 -5.76 14.67
CA PHE A 256 25.25 -4.73 15.28
C PHE A 256 25.86 -3.33 15.15
N LYS A 257 27.19 -3.19 15.19
CA LYS A 257 27.87 -1.91 14.87
C LYS A 257 27.58 -1.48 13.43
N PHE A 258 27.74 -2.39 12.47
CA PHE A 258 27.44 -2.13 11.06
C PHE A 258 25.97 -1.76 10.87
N THR A 259 25.05 -2.50 11.51
CA THR A 259 23.61 -2.19 11.49
C THR A 259 23.34 -0.76 11.98
N ALA A 260 23.89 -0.37 13.12
CA ALA A 260 23.69 0.98 13.66
C ALA A 260 24.20 2.07 12.70
N VAL A 261 25.38 1.89 12.12
CA VAL A 261 25.97 2.83 11.14
C VAL A 261 25.15 2.92 9.86
N LEU A 262 24.76 1.77 9.31
CA LEU A 262 23.92 1.72 8.11
C LEU A 262 22.59 2.42 8.35
N LEU A 263 21.91 2.12 9.45
CA LEU A 263 20.61 2.73 9.76
C LEU A 263 20.72 4.25 10.03
N MET A 264 21.83 4.74 10.58
CA MET A 264 22.08 6.18 10.66
C MET A 264 22.18 6.81 9.26
N ALA A 265 22.88 6.16 8.32
CA ALA A 265 22.93 6.61 6.93
C ALA A 265 21.54 6.58 6.28
N VAL A 266 20.74 5.54 6.54
CA VAL A 266 19.34 5.45 6.09
C VAL A 266 18.52 6.63 6.60
N LEU A 267 18.62 6.98 7.89
CA LEU A 267 17.91 8.14 8.46
C LEU A 267 18.33 9.46 7.80
N ILE A 268 19.62 9.67 7.56
CA ILE A 268 20.12 10.88 6.88
C ILE A 268 19.56 10.95 5.45
N SER A 269 19.51 9.81 4.76
CA SER A 269 19.02 9.72 3.38
C SER A 269 17.48 9.66 3.25
N TRP A 270 16.72 9.58 4.36
CA TRP A 270 15.31 9.15 4.39
C TRP A 270 14.41 9.88 3.39
N PHE A 271 14.59 11.19 3.24
CA PHE A 271 13.78 12.05 2.36
C PHE A 271 14.35 12.20 0.94
N PHE A 272 15.52 11.62 0.67
CA PHE A 272 16.21 11.69 -0.61
C PHE A 272 16.21 10.35 -1.36
N LEU A 273 15.68 9.28 -0.74
CA LEU A 273 15.55 7.99 -1.38
C LEU A 273 14.56 8.06 -2.57
N PRO A 274 14.76 7.26 -3.64
CA PRO A 274 13.82 7.21 -4.77
C PRO A 274 12.40 6.78 -4.39
N GLN A 275 12.26 6.03 -3.30
CA GLN A 275 10.98 5.61 -2.72
C GLN A 275 10.59 6.53 -1.57
N GLN A 276 9.32 6.97 -1.55
CA GLN A 276 8.77 7.68 -0.41
C GLN A 276 8.51 6.69 0.74
N MET A 277 9.33 6.75 1.77
CA MET A 277 9.21 5.93 2.98
C MET A 277 8.12 6.46 3.93
N ASN A 278 7.45 5.58 4.67
CA ASN A 278 6.42 6.00 5.61
C ASN A 278 7.05 6.54 6.89
N ASN A 279 6.85 7.83 7.18
CA ASN A 279 7.44 8.51 8.35
C ASN A 279 7.05 7.90 9.70
N ALA A 280 5.99 7.11 9.79
CA ALA A 280 5.68 6.36 11.00
C ALA A 280 6.80 5.38 11.39
N LEU A 281 7.67 4.98 10.46
CA LEU A 281 8.80 4.09 10.72
C LEU A 281 10.02 4.80 11.31
N LEU A 282 10.08 6.15 11.33
CA LEU A 282 11.22 6.87 11.89
C LEU A 282 11.54 6.47 13.34
N PRO A 283 10.57 6.38 14.27
CA PRO A 283 10.83 5.88 15.62
C PRO A 283 11.30 4.42 15.66
N VAL A 284 10.84 3.57 14.73
CA VAL A 284 11.27 2.17 14.63
C VAL A 284 12.74 2.08 14.22
N VAL A 285 13.15 2.86 13.22
CA VAL A 285 14.55 2.90 12.77
C VAL A 285 15.46 3.47 13.86
N LEU A 286 15.03 4.53 14.55
CA LEU A 286 15.75 5.07 15.73
C LEU A 286 15.89 4.03 16.84
N LEU A 287 14.83 3.25 17.10
CA LEU A 287 14.85 2.17 18.08
C LEU A 287 15.85 1.09 17.68
N LEU A 288 15.85 0.65 16.42
CA LEU A 288 16.82 -0.31 15.89
C LEU A 288 18.26 0.20 16.02
N ILE A 289 18.53 1.47 15.71
CA ILE A 289 19.85 2.09 15.89
C ILE A 289 20.27 2.04 17.36
N TYR A 290 19.40 2.49 18.27
CA TYR A 290 19.69 2.51 19.70
C TYR A 290 20.03 1.11 20.23
N ARG A 291 19.20 0.12 19.89
CA ARG A 291 19.41 -1.26 20.35
C ARG A 291 20.64 -1.90 19.71
N ALA A 292 20.86 -1.73 18.41
CA ALA A 292 22.05 -2.21 17.72
C ALA A 292 23.33 -1.60 18.30
N ALA A 293 23.35 -0.28 18.54
CA ALA A 293 24.50 0.39 19.15
C ALA A 293 24.82 -0.17 20.54
N LYS A 294 23.80 -0.38 21.40
CA LYS A 294 24.00 -1.03 22.71
C LYS A 294 24.63 -2.41 22.57
N LYS A 295 24.13 -3.24 21.66
CA LYS A 295 24.68 -4.59 21.41
C LYS A 295 26.10 -4.58 20.85
N SER A 296 26.49 -3.55 20.11
CA SER A 296 27.88 -3.43 19.64
C SER A 296 28.90 -3.21 20.78
N ILE A 297 28.45 -2.65 21.91
CA ILE A 297 29.30 -2.29 23.05
C ILE A 297 29.25 -3.35 24.15
N THR A 298 28.05 -3.88 24.46
CA THR A 298 27.83 -4.75 25.63
C THR A 298 27.77 -6.25 25.34
N ALA A 299 27.79 -6.66 24.06
CA ALA A 299 27.83 -8.07 23.70
C ALA A 299 29.06 -8.75 24.32
#